data_AF-A0A494XH39-F1
#
_entry.id   AF-A0A494XH39-F1
#
_cell.length_a   1.000
_cell.length_b   1.000
_cell.length_c   1.000
_cell.angle_alpha   90.00
_cell.angle_beta   90.00
_cell.angle_gamma   90.00
#
_symmetry.space_group_name_H-M   'P 1'
#
loop_
_entity.id
_entity.type
_entity.pdbx_description
1 polymer ?
#
loop_
_entity_poly.entity_id
_entity_poly.type
_entity_poly.pdbx_seq_one_letter_code
_entity_poly.pdbx_strand_id
1 'polypeptide(L)'
;MPNSAFAQTYRSVRLNGILSQSAMQNRHIGYAPSNDGVVQRGDVDVTRVPQSSNQEQALAHAMYAVSAPHNGAFSVALERAGHGPLDMETRQQTADEIEGALSEQQRGQLQELMEYMNMSRDQALSLVAQSNSAPELTATGRQQASQRMENTFMVTAWADTPSTQATPHETTRSGIAPSQFTSVMVPEQHAHEADAVDQILSAQGHLAGPRMQSVPSVMGIEPHFQRTNGDIHSVTGVPAPDYHTGIAHQALQGAVDVHLVKTEFPRPHDE
;
A
#
# COMPACT_ATOMS: atom_id res chain seq x y z
N MET A 1 13.71 -3.39 25.62
CA MET A 1 13.57 -3.61 24.17
C MET A 1 12.19 -3.14 23.75
N PRO A 2 12.02 -2.51 22.59
CA PRO A 2 10.68 -2.23 22.08
C PRO A 2 9.95 -3.56 21.89
N ASN A 3 8.78 -3.71 22.50
CA ASN A 3 8.00 -4.96 22.50
C ASN A 3 6.73 -4.86 21.64
N SER A 4 6.69 -3.90 20.72
CA SER A 4 5.58 -3.76 19.79
C SER A 4 5.62 -4.84 18.72
N ALA A 5 4.47 -5.12 18.11
CA ALA A 5 4.37 -5.98 16.94
C ALA A 5 5.25 -5.48 15.77
N PHE A 6 5.36 -4.16 15.62
CA PHE A 6 6.25 -3.55 14.63
C PHE A 6 7.71 -3.94 14.87
N ALA A 7 8.24 -3.65 16.07
CA ALA A 7 9.64 -3.89 16.40
C ALA A 7 10.01 -5.38 16.33
N GLN A 8 9.10 -6.27 16.73
CA GLN A 8 9.30 -7.73 16.62
C GLN A 8 9.39 -8.18 15.16
N THR A 9 8.46 -7.73 14.31
CA THR A 9 8.45 -8.06 12.88
C THR A 9 9.68 -7.47 12.18
N TYR A 10 10.01 -6.21 12.47
CA TYR A 10 11.19 -5.54 11.93
C TYR A 10 12.48 -6.26 12.34
N ARG A 11 12.67 -6.56 13.63
CA ARG A 11 13.84 -7.33 14.13
C ARG A 11 13.97 -8.68 13.46
N SER A 12 12.85 -9.37 13.28
CA SER A 12 12.81 -10.67 12.60
C SER A 12 13.35 -10.56 11.17
N VAL A 13 12.86 -9.61 10.38
CA VAL A 13 13.33 -9.38 9.00
C VAL A 13 14.79 -8.97 8.96
N ARG A 14 15.24 -8.13 9.90
CA ARG A 14 16.66 -7.73 9.99
C ARG A 14 17.60 -8.90 10.29
N LEU A 15 17.15 -9.88 11.08
CA LEU A 15 17.94 -11.06 11.44
C LEU A 15 17.91 -12.15 10.37
N ASN A 16 16.75 -12.37 9.75
CA ASN A 16 16.49 -13.57 8.95
C ASN A 16 16.27 -13.31 7.46
N GLY A 17 15.99 -12.06 7.09
CA GLY A 17 15.61 -11.71 5.73
C GLY A 17 14.10 -11.78 5.49
N ILE A 18 13.72 -11.64 4.22
CA ILE A 18 12.38 -11.96 3.73
C ILE A 18 12.35 -13.46 3.40
N LEU A 19 11.72 -14.25 4.25
CA LEU A 19 11.62 -15.70 4.10
C LEU A 19 10.23 -16.09 3.61
N SER A 20 10.12 -17.27 2.99
CA SER A 20 8.81 -17.86 2.67
C SER A 20 8.01 -18.14 3.94
N GLN A 21 6.67 -18.14 3.83
CA GLN A 21 5.78 -18.33 4.97
C GLN A 21 6.03 -19.66 5.69
N SER A 22 6.30 -20.74 4.95
CA SER A 22 6.65 -22.05 5.52
C SER A 22 7.96 -22.00 6.32
N ALA A 23 8.96 -21.26 5.83
CA ALA A 23 10.23 -21.11 6.54
C ALA A 23 10.07 -20.28 7.83
N MET A 24 9.20 -19.27 7.81
CA MET A 24 8.87 -18.46 8.99
C MET A 24 8.12 -19.26 10.05
N GLN A 25 7.09 -20.02 9.64
CA GLN A 25 6.34 -20.93 10.52
C GLN A 25 7.26 -21.97 11.18
N ASN A 26 8.13 -22.62 10.38
CA ASN A 26 9.07 -23.63 10.87
C ASN A 26 10.09 -23.08 11.87
N ARG A 27 10.32 -21.76 11.87
CA ARG A 27 11.27 -21.09 12.76
C ARG A 27 10.58 -20.41 13.95
N HIS A 28 9.26 -20.54 14.08
CA HIS A 28 8.44 -19.86 15.09
C HIS A 28 8.63 -18.33 15.07
N ILE A 29 8.75 -17.76 13.87
CA ILE A 29 8.97 -16.33 13.68
C ILE A 29 7.63 -15.67 13.33
N GLY A 30 7.16 -14.76 14.19
CA GLY A 30 5.98 -13.92 13.93
C GLY A 30 6.23 -12.95 12.78
N TYR A 31 5.34 -12.94 11.78
CA TYR A 31 5.45 -12.13 10.57
C TYR A 31 4.13 -12.13 9.80
N ALA A 32 3.75 -11.00 9.19
CA ALA A 32 2.59 -10.92 8.30
C ALA A 32 3.04 -10.80 6.82
N PRO A 33 2.78 -11.81 5.97
CA PRO A 33 3.21 -11.84 4.58
C PRO A 33 2.45 -10.85 3.70
N SER A 34 3.12 -10.30 2.68
CA SER A 34 2.48 -9.58 1.58
C SER A 34 1.50 -10.49 0.81
N ASN A 35 0.37 -9.91 0.44
CA ASN A 35 -0.78 -10.43 -0.30
C ASN A 35 -1.37 -11.77 0.17
N ASP A 36 -0.81 -12.93 -0.13
CA ASP A 36 -1.63 -14.14 -0.11
C ASP A 36 -1.22 -15.13 0.98
N GLY A 37 -1.57 -14.85 2.23
CA GLY A 37 -1.44 -15.77 3.37
C GLY A 37 -2.17 -17.12 3.23
N VAL A 38 -2.64 -17.47 2.02
CA VAL A 38 -3.40 -18.66 1.65
C VAL A 38 -2.57 -19.65 0.82
N VAL A 39 -1.45 -19.26 0.20
CA VAL A 39 -0.67 -20.18 -0.66
C VAL A 39 0.67 -20.55 -0.04
N GLN A 40 0.79 -21.79 0.45
CA GLN A 40 2.09 -22.34 0.87
C GLN A 40 3.01 -22.48 -0.36
N ARG A 41 3.97 -21.56 -0.51
CA ARG A 41 5.00 -21.61 -1.55
C ARG A 41 6.40 -21.52 -0.93
N GLY A 42 7.38 -22.09 -1.62
CA GLY A 42 8.79 -22.03 -1.24
C GLY A 42 9.46 -20.68 -1.51
N ASP A 43 8.78 -19.82 -2.28
CA ASP A 43 9.25 -18.51 -2.74
C ASP A 43 8.50 -17.36 -2.07
N VAL A 44 8.94 -16.13 -2.34
CA VAL A 44 8.32 -14.88 -1.87
C VAL A 44 7.83 -14.07 -3.06
N ASP A 45 6.65 -13.48 -2.92
CA ASP A 45 6.10 -12.56 -3.91
C ASP A 45 6.79 -11.20 -3.79
N VAL A 46 7.18 -10.64 -4.93
CA VAL A 46 7.78 -9.33 -5.05
C VAL A 46 7.21 -8.59 -6.24
N THR A 47 7.15 -7.27 -6.12
CA THR A 47 6.87 -6.39 -7.26
C THR A 47 8.20 -6.01 -7.88
N ARG A 48 8.47 -6.53 -9.07
CA ARG A 48 9.67 -6.18 -9.83
C ARG A 48 9.46 -4.87 -10.55
N VAL A 49 10.30 -3.89 -10.25
CA VAL A 49 10.32 -2.58 -10.91
C VAL A 49 11.47 -2.58 -11.92
N PRO A 50 11.19 -2.33 -13.21
CA PRO A 50 12.24 -2.30 -14.24
C PRO A 50 13.19 -1.14 -14.03
N GLN A 51 14.44 -1.33 -14.45
CA GLN A 51 15.41 -0.23 -14.51
C GLN A 51 14.87 0.87 -15.43
N SER A 52 15.05 2.12 -15.03
CA SER A 52 14.64 3.30 -15.79
C SER A 52 15.85 4.20 -16.03
N SER A 53 15.95 4.79 -17.23
CA SER A 53 17.06 5.66 -17.61
C SER A 53 16.83 7.15 -17.28
N ASN A 54 15.62 7.50 -16.85
CA ASN A 54 15.25 8.86 -16.47
C ASN A 54 14.36 8.86 -15.21
N GLN A 55 14.39 9.97 -14.47
CA GLN A 55 13.73 10.11 -13.17
C GLN A 55 12.20 10.05 -13.26
N GLU A 56 11.61 10.62 -14.30
CA GLU A 56 10.15 10.69 -14.46
C GLU A 56 9.55 9.30 -14.65
N GLN A 57 10.16 8.49 -15.51
CA GLN A 57 9.77 7.10 -15.71
C GLN A 57 10.00 6.25 -14.46
N ALA A 58 11.14 6.45 -13.77
CA ALA A 58 11.42 5.76 -12.51
C ALA A 58 10.33 6.06 -11.47
N LEU A 59 9.91 7.33 -11.37
CA LEU A 59 8.85 7.76 -10.47
C LEU A 59 7.49 7.17 -10.86
N ALA A 60 7.15 7.16 -12.14
CA ALA A 60 5.91 6.58 -12.63
C ALA A 60 5.83 5.07 -12.35
N HIS A 61 6.92 4.34 -12.58
CA HIS A 61 7.02 2.92 -12.24
C HIS A 61 6.94 2.68 -10.73
N ALA A 62 7.64 3.48 -9.94
CA ALA A 62 7.58 3.38 -8.48
C ALA A 62 6.17 3.68 -7.94
N MET A 63 5.49 4.68 -8.52
CA MET A 63 4.10 4.99 -8.21
C MET A 63 3.19 3.81 -8.49
N TYR A 64 3.29 3.25 -9.70
CA TYR A 64 2.50 2.07 -10.06
C TYR A 64 2.81 0.88 -9.13
N ALA A 65 4.07 0.66 -8.76
CA ALA A 65 4.46 -0.41 -7.85
C ALA A 65 3.84 -0.31 -6.45
N VAL A 66 3.47 0.91 -6.01
CA VAL A 66 2.79 1.09 -4.71
C VAL A 66 1.27 1.18 -4.82
N SER A 67 0.72 1.71 -5.91
CA SER A 67 -0.72 2.00 -6.03
C SER A 67 -1.52 1.04 -6.92
N ALA A 68 -0.85 0.13 -7.64
CA ALA A 68 -1.52 -0.77 -8.58
C ALA A 68 -2.66 -1.58 -7.90
N PRO A 69 -3.83 -1.74 -8.55
CA PRO A 69 -5.02 -2.22 -7.85
C PRO A 69 -4.96 -3.63 -7.25
N HIS A 70 -4.18 -4.53 -7.81
CA HIS A 70 -4.14 -5.94 -7.38
C HIS A 70 -2.84 -6.32 -6.66
N ASN A 71 -1.79 -5.56 -6.91
CA ASN A 71 -0.42 -5.90 -6.55
C ASN A 71 0.43 -4.72 -6.10
N GLY A 72 -0.17 -3.53 -6.04
CA GLY A 72 0.47 -2.37 -5.46
C GLY A 72 0.72 -2.62 -3.97
N ALA A 73 1.90 -2.26 -3.49
CA ALA A 73 2.26 -2.43 -2.08
C ALA A 73 1.15 -1.94 -1.14
N PHE A 74 0.54 -0.78 -1.40
CA PHE A 74 -0.52 -0.27 -0.53
C PHE A 74 -1.86 -0.98 -0.71
N SER A 75 -2.19 -1.45 -1.91
CA SER A 75 -3.38 -2.29 -2.10
C SER A 75 -3.30 -3.54 -1.22
N VAL A 76 -2.12 -4.16 -1.18
CA VAL A 76 -1.80 -5.27 -0.26
C VAL A 76 -1.92 -4.89 1.21
N ALA A 77 -1.49 -3.67 1.58
CA ALA A 77 -1.57 -3.17 2.95
C ALA A 77 -3.03 -2.98 3.40
N LEU A 78 -3.88 -2.51 2.49
CA LEU A 78 -5.30 -2.24 2.74
C LEU A 78 -6.11 -3.53 2.88
N GLU A 79 -5.78 -4.58 2.11
CA GLU A 79 -6.48 -5.88 2.07
C GLU A 79 -6.09 -6.86 3.20
N ARG A 80 -5.71 -6.34 4.38
CA ARG A 80 -5.26 -7.15 5.52
C ARG A 80 -6.29 -8.19 5.99
N ALA A 81 -5.92 -9.46 5.81
CA ALA A 81 -6.62 -10.61 6.40
C ALA A 81 -6.82 -10.41 7.91
N GLY A 82 -8.06 -10.60 8.38
CA GLY A 82 -8.43 -10.50 9.80
C GLY A 82 -8.84 -9.12 10.32
N HIS A 83 -8.72 -8.05 9.51
CA HIS A 83 -9.08 -6.68 9.92
C HIS A 83 -10.39 -6.15 9.32
N GLY A 84 -11.12 -6.98 8.56
CA GLY A 84 -12.38 -6.61 7.93
C GLY A 84 -12.24 -5.54 6.82
N PRO A 85 -13.33 -5.24 6.10
CA PRO A 85 -13.34 -4.16 5.12
C PRO A 85 -13.07 -2.80 5.79
N LEU A 86 -12.56 -1.85 5.03
CA LEU A 86 -12.49 -0.46 5.47
C LEU A 86 -13.89 0.10 5.68
N ASP A 87 -14.05 0.95 6.68
CA ASP A 87 -15.32 1.61 6.95
C ASP A 87 -15.69 2.58 5.82
N MET A 88 -16.85 2.36 5.22
CA MET A 88 -17.34 3.10 4.07
C MET A 88 -18.79 3.48 4.27
N GLU A 89 -19.13 4.68 3.81
CA GLU A 89 -20.51 5.11 3.69
C GLU A 89 -20.83 5.36 2.22
N THR A 90 -22.06 5.04 1.84
CA THR A 90 -22.57 5.49 0.55
C THR A 90 -23.03 6.93 0.74
N ARG A 91 -22.16 7.88 0.38
CA ARG A 91 -22.48 9.28 0.46
C ARG A 91 -23.34 9.67 -0.74
N GLN A 92 -24.55 10.15 -0.47
CA GLN A 92 -25.30 10.87 -1.50
C GLN A 92 -24.67 12.25 -1.64
N GLN A 93 -24.21 12.56 -2.86
CA GLN A 93 -23.73 13.89 -3.19
C GLN A 93 -24.89 14.89 -3.04
N THR A 94 -24.59 16.07 -2.52
CA THR A 94 -25.59 17.15 -2.45
C THR A 94 -25.85 17.75 -3.83
N ALA A 95 -27.01 18.37 -4.02
CA ALA A 95 -27.37 19.03 -5.27
C ALA A 95 -26.32 20.08 -5.72
N ASP A 96 -25.77 20.84 -4.76
CA ASP A 96 -24.74 21.86 -5.01
C ASP A 96 -23.40 21.24 -5.45
N GLU A 97 -23.00 20.12 -4.84
CA GLU A 97 -21.77 19.38 -5.20
C GLU A 97 -21.87 18.80 -6.62
N ILE A 98 -23.03 18.26 -6.97
CA ILE A 98 -23.29 17.74 -8.31
C ILE A 98 -23.22 18.88 -9.31
N GLU A 99 -23.96 19.96 -9.07
CA GLU A 99 -24.05 21.11 -9.99
C GLU A 99 -22.67 21.75 -10.26
N GLY A 100 -21.84 21.86 -9.22
CA GLY A 100 -20.46 22.34 -9.32
C GLY A 100 -19.55 21.41 -10.14
N ALA A 101 -19.81 20.10 -10.13
CA ALA A 101 -19.02 19.09 -10.83
C ALA A 101 -19.49 18.78 -12.27
N LEU A 102 -20.72 19.17 -12.65
CA LEU A 102 -21.24 18.90 -14.01
C LEU A 102 -20.41 19.66 -15.07
N SER A 103 -19.92 18.91 -16.06
CA SER A 103 -19.38 19.48 -17.31
C SER A 103 -20.49 20.18 -18.10
N GLU A 104 -20.13 21.05 -19.05
CA GLU A 104 -21.10 21.74 -19.92
C GLU A 104 -22.02 20.76 -20.65
N GLN A 105 -21.47 19.63 -21.11
CA GLN A 105 -22.24 18.57 -21.76
C GLN A 105 -23.25 17.92 -20.78
N GLN A 106 -22.83 17.65 -19.54
CA GLN A 106 -23.71 17.05 -18.53
C GLN A 106 -24.78 18.04 -18.04
N ARG A 107 -24.49 19.35 -18.01
CA ARG A 107 -25.50 20.38 -17.74
C ARG A 107 -26.57 20.41 -18.83
N GLY A 108 -26.18 20.29 -20.10
CA GLY A 108 -27.12 20.15 -21.21
C GLY A 108 -28.02 18.92 -21.06
N GLN A 109 -27.43 17.77 -20.72
CA GLN A 109 -28.19 16.53 -20.47
C GLN A 109 -29.15 16.65 -19.28
N LEU A 110 -28.76 17.34 -18.20
CA LEU A 110 -29.63 17.59 -17.06
C LEU A 110 -30.83 18.47 -17.47
N GLN A 111 -30.59 19.49 -18.30
CA GLN A 111 -31.65 20.38 -18.79
C GLN A 111 -32.63 19.63 -19.70
N GLU A 112 -32.12 18.79 -20.61
CA GLU A 112 -32.95 17.91 -21.45
C GLU A 112 -33.78 16.93 -20.60
N LEU A 113 -33.20 16.35 -19.55
CA LEU A 113 -33.89 15.46 -18.61
C LEU A 113 -35.04 16.19 -17.89
N MET A 114 -34.79 17.43 -17.43
CA MET A 114 -35.78 18.27 -16.76
C MET A 114 -36.96 18.57 -17.69
N GLU A 115 -36.69 18.96 -18.94
CA GLU A 115 -37.70 19.28 -19.95
C GLU A 115 -38.50 18.02 -20.37
N TYR A 116 -37.82 16.89 -20.58
CA TYR A 116 -38.43 15.64 -21.01
C TYR A 116 -39.35 15.02 -19.94
N MET A 117 -38.94 15.07 -18.67
CA MET A 117 -39.70 14.48 -17.56
C MET A 117 -40.60 15.48 -16.83
N ASN A 118 -40.61 16.75 -17.24
CA ASN A 118 -41.30 17.85 -16.56
C ASN A 118 -40.97 17.91 -15.06
N MET A 119 -39.68 17.74 -14.74
CA MET A 119 -39.18 17.67 -13.37
C MET A 119 -38.55 18.99 -12.95
N SER A 120 -38.63 19.29 -11.65
CA SER A 120 -37.88 20.43 -11.12
C SER A 120 -36.38 20.14 -11.11
N ARG A 121 -35.59 21.22 -11.08
CA ARG A 121 -34.13 21.16 -10.99
C ARG A 121 -33.68 20.28 -9.82
N ASP A 122 -34.24 20.50 -8.63
CA ASP A 122 -33.89 19.75 -7.42
C ASP A 122 -34.23 18.26 -7.55
N GLN A 123 -35.32 17.92 -8.24
CA GLN A 123 -35.69 16.53 -8.49
C GLN A 123 -34.76 15.87 -9.52
N ALA A 124 -34.36 16.58 -10.57
CA ALA A 124 -33.40 16.09 -11.55
C ALA A 124 -32.02 15.89 -10.92
N LEU A 125 -31.54 16.86 -10.13
CA LEU A 125 -30.30 16.74 -9.36
C LEU A 125 -30.37 15.61 -8.33
N SER A 126 -31.52 15.39 -7.68
CA SER A 126 -31.71 14.26 -6.76
C SER A 126 -31.65 12.89 -7.47
N LEU A 127 -32.17 12.78 -8.69
CA LEU A 127 -32.03 11.55 -9.50
C LEU A 127 -30.56 11.33 -9.93
N VAL A 128 -29.86 12.40 -10.28
CA VAL A 128 -28.42 12.35 -10.56
C VAL A 128 -27.63 11.97 -9.30
N ALA A 129 -28.01 12.47 -8.12
CA ALA A 129 -27.39 12.12 -6.84
C ALA A 129 -27.56 10.63 -6.49
N GLN A 130 -28.76 10.09 -6.73
CA GLN A 130 -29.05 8.67 -6.49
C GLN A 130 -28.27 7.76 -7.45
N SER A 131 -28.09 8.20 -8.71
CA SER A 131 -27.30 7.44 -9.70
C SER A 131 -25.79 7.59 -9.51
N ASN A 132 -25.33 8.68 -8.90
CA ASN A 132 -23.91 8.94 -8.59
C ASN A 132 -23.53 8.61 -7.14
N SER A 133 -24.36 7.84 -6.42
CA SER A 133 -24.03 7.39 -5.07
C SER A 133 -22.81 6.45 -5.12
N ALA A 134 -21.64 6.98 -4.79
CA ALA A 134 -20.40 6.22 -4.75
C ALA A 134 -20.03 5.89 -3.29
N PRO A 135 -19.51 4.68 -3.01
CA PRO A 135 -18.94 4.39 -1.70
C PRO A 135 -17.69 5.25 -1.47
N GLU A 136 -17.70 6.02 -0.39
CA GLU A 136 -16.56 6.81 0.06
C GLU A 136 -16.09 6.30 1.43
N LEU A 137 -14.80 6.46 1.72
CA LEU A 137 -14.28 6.19 3.05
C LEU A 137 -14.85 7.21 4.04
N THR A 138 -15.38 6.72 5.16
CA THR A 138 -15.73 7.58 6.29
C THR A 138 -14.46 8.19 6.91
N ALA A 139 -14.60 9.11 7.86
CA ALA A 139 -13.46 9.59 8.64
C ALA A 139 -12.72 8.42 9.34
N THR A 140 -13.48 7.46 9.88
CA THR A 140 -12.95 6.23 10.47
C THR A 140 -12.28 5.35 9.43
N GLY A 141 -12.86 5.18 8.24
CA GLY A 141 -12.28 4.43 7.14
C GLY A 141 -10.95 5.01 6.64
N ARG A 142 -10.85 6.34 6.55
CA ARG A 142 -9.60 7.03 6.22
C ARG A 142 -8.53 6.80 7.28
N GLN A 143 -8.89 6.87 8.57
CA GLN A 143 -7.97 6.58 9.65
C GLN A 143 -7.48 5.12 9.60
N GLN A 144 -8.39 4.16 9.37
CA GLN A 144 -8.04 2.75 9.21
C GLN A 144 -7.10 2.53 8.03
N ALA A 145 -7.36 3.16 6.88
CA ALA A 145 -6.52 3.08 5.70
C ALA A 145 -5.11 3.61 5.98
N SER A 146 -5.00 4.81 6.58
CA SER A 146 -3.72 5.40 7.00
C SER A 146 -2.97 4.43 7.91
N GLN A 147 -3.62 3.97 8.97
CA GLN A 147 -3.02 3.04 9.94
C GLN A 147 -2.57 1.73 9.30
N ARG A 148 -3.32 1.17 8.34
CA ARG A 148 -2.96 -0.07 7.63
C ARG A 148 -1.71 0.10 6.78
N MET A 149 -1.57 1.22 6.09
CA MET A 149 -0.39 1.55 5.29
C MET A 149 0.80 1.92 6.20
N GLU A 150 0.55 2.60 7.30
CA GLU A 150 1.54 3.01 8.29
C GLU A 150 2.14 1.84 9.07
N ASN A 151 1.36 0.79 9.36
CA ASN A 151 1.84 -0.44 9.99
C ASN A 151 2.53 -1.36 8.98
N THR A 152 3.40 -0.80 8.16
CA THR A 152 4.19 -1.54 7.19
C THR A 152 5.61 -1.00 7.15
N PHE A 153 6.52 -1.76 6.55
CA PHE A 153 7.79 -1.25 6.10
C PHE A 153 8.16 -1.95 4.80
N MET A 154 8.99 -1.31 4.00
CA MET A 154 9.35 -1.83 2.68
C MET A 154 10.82 -2.22 2.66
N VAL A 155 11.09 -3.37 2.05
CA VAL A 155 12.43 -3.83 1.75
C VAL A 155 12.58 -3.87 0.24
N THR A 156 13.70 -3.34 -0.24
CA THR A 156 14.11 -3.48 -1.64
C THR A 156 15.36 -4.32 -1.75
N ALA A 157 15.50 -5.06 -2.83
CA ALA A 157 16.72 -5.76 -3.20
C ALA A 157 16.93 -5.67 -4.71
N TRP A 158 18.17 -5.78 -5.19
CA TRP A 158 18.38 -5.94 -6.62
C TRP A 158 17.62 -7.15 -7.14
N ALA A 159 17.03 -7.00 -8.32
CA ALA A 159 16.36 -8.10 -8.99
C ALA A 159 17.37 -9.20 -9.30
N ASP A 160 17.01 -10.45 -9.00
CA ASP A 160 17.85 -11.62 -9.28
C ASP A 160 17.99 -11.90 -10.79
N THR A 161 17.05 -11.37 -11.57
CA THR A 161 16.96 -11.46 -13.02
C THR A 161 16.45 -10.13 -13.58
N PRO A 162 16.90 -9.71 -14.78
CA PRO A 162 16.40 -8.49 -15.40
C PRO A 162 14.88 -8.53 -15.61
N SER A 163 14.24 -7.35 -15.57
CA SER A 163 12.84 -7.24 -15.99
C SER A 163 12.73 -7.39 -17.51
N THR A 164 11.86 -8.29 -17.97
CA THR A 164 11.47 -8.38 -19.38
C THR A 164 10.27 -7.48 -19.72
N GLN A 165 9.62 -6.90 -18.70
CA GLN A 165 8.47 -6.01 -18.87
C GLN A 165 8.90 -4.55 -18.73
N ALA A 166 8.24 -3.68 -19.49
CA ALA A 166 8.44 -2.24 -19.43
C ALA A 166 7.79 -1.61 -18.18
N THR A 167 6.87 -2.31 -17.52
CA THR A 167 6.12 -1.86 -16.35
C THR A 167 6.39 -2.75 -15.14
N PRO A 168 6.15 -2.24 -13.91
CA PRO A 168 6.19 -3.08 -12.73
C PRO A 168 5.19 -4.24 -12.81
N HIS A 169 5.57 -5.39 -12.28
CA HIS A 169 4.75 -6.60 -12.29
C HIS A 169 5.12 -7.50 -11.11
N GLU A 170 4.19 -8.36 -10.72
CA GLU A 170 4.47 -9.40 -9.72
C GLU A 170 5.33 -10.51 -10.32
N THR A 171 6.24 -11.00 -9.51
CA THR A 171 7.00 -12.22 -9.75
C THR A 171 7.33 -12.87 -8.42
N THR A 172 7.72 -14.14 -8.47
CA THR A 172 8.25 -14.86 -7.31
C THR A 172 9.77 -14.90 -7.35
N ARG A 173 10.41 -14.89 -6.18
CA ARG A 173 11.84 -15.18 -6.03
C ARG A 173 12.11 -15.98 -4.77
N SER A 174 13.29 -16.62 -4.73
CA SER A 174 13.81 -17.18 -3.47
C SER A 174 13.94 -16.08 -2.40
N GLY A 175 13.91 -16.49 -1.13
CA GLY A 175 14.00 -15.57 0.01
C GLY A 175 15.16 -14.58 -0.08
N ILE A 176 14.97 -13.40 0.49
CA ILE A 176 15.90 -12.28 0.41
C ILE A 176 16.67 -12.18 1.71
N ALA A 177 17.95 -12.56 1.71
CA ALA A 177 18.80 -12.42 2.89
C ALA A 177 19.04 -10.95 3.26
N PRO A 178 19.27 -10.60 4.54
CA PRO A 178 19.49 -9.22 4.96
C PRO A 178 20.65 -8.52 4.23
N SER A 179 21.69 -9.27 3.84
CA SER A 179 22.83 -8.77 3.08
C SER A 179 22.52 -8.42 1.62
N GLN A 180 21.36 -8.84 1.12
CA GLN A 180 20.89 -8.54 -0.24
C GLN A 180 20.00 -7.30 -0.28
N PHE A 181 19.65 -6.72 0.87
CA PHE A 181 18.81 -5.53 0.93
C PHE A 181 19.56 -4.33 0.35
N THR A 182 18.91 -3.59 -0.53
CA THR A 182 19.41 -2.31 -1.07
C THR A 182 18.86 -1.13 -0.31
N SER A 183 17.64 -1.24 0.22
CA SER A 183 17.03 -0.28 1.14
C SER A 183 16.06 -0.97 2.08
N VAL A 184 15.88 -0.37 3.26
CA VAL A 184 14.85 -0.70 4.24
C VAL A 184 14.16 0.60 4.60
N MET A 185 12.96 0.82 4.08
CA MET A 185 12.18 2.05 4.26
C MET A 185 11.13 1.84 5.33
N VAL A 186 11.18 2.66 6.38
CA VAL A 186 10.32 2.58 7.55
C VAL A 186 9.52 3.87 7.63
N PRO A 187 8.19 3.82 7.78
CA PRO A 187 7.40 5.02 8.02
C PRO A 187 7.84 5.78 9.27
N GLU A 188 7.79 7.10 9.21
CA GLU A 188 8.34 7.99 10.25
C GLU A 188 7.80 7.69 11.66
N GLN A 189 6.52 7.32 11.79
CA GLN A 189 5.92 6.98 13.08
C GLN A 189 6.59 5.77 13.77
N HIS A 190 7.24 4.88 13.02
CA HIS A 190 7.95 3.71 13.54
C HIS A 190 9.49 3.83 13.47
N ALA A 191 10.01 4.94 12.97
CA ALA A 191 11.45 5.15 12.79
C ALA A 191 12.23 4.95 14.11
N HIS A 192 11.72 5.49 15.22
CA HIS A 192 12.34 5.36 16.54
C HIS A 192 12.44 3.90 17.02
N GLU A 193 11.45 3.06 16.70
CA GLU A 193 11.43 1.64 17.06
C GLU A 193 12.43 0.85 16.19
N ALA A 194 12.43 1.13 14.88
CA ALA A 194 13.37 0.53 13.94
C ALA A 194 14.82 0.88 14.27
N ASP A 195 15.10 2.14 14.62
CA ASP A 195 16.43 2.59 15.04
C ASP A 195 16.90 1.88 16.31
N ALA A 196 16.03 1.75 17.32
CA ALA A 196 16.36 1.03 18.54
C ALA A 196 16.72 -0.44 18.24
N VAL A 197 16.00 -1.09 17.32
CA VAL A 197 16.32 -2.44 16.86
C VAL A 197 17.65 -2.49 16.10
N ASP A 198 17.87 -1.60 15.14
CA ASP A 198 19.11 -1.52 14.36
C ASP A 198 20.33 -1.27 15.27
N GLN A 199 20.20 -0.45 16.31
CA GLN A 199 21.25 -0.22 17.31
C GLN A 199 21.57 -1.48 18.11
N ILE A 200 20.54 -2.19 18.62
CA ILE A 200 20.72 -3.44 19.37
C ILE A 200 21.39 -4.49 18.50
N LEU A 201 20.91 -4.69 17.26
CA LEU A 201 21.47 -5.66 16.34
C LEU A 201 22.90 -5.30 15.92
N SER A 202 23.19 -4.01 15.70
CA SER A 202 24.54 -3.52 15.41
C SER A 202 25.49 -3.78 16.58
N ALA A 203 25.07 -3.53 17.82
CA ALA A 203 25.88 -3.78 19.01
C ALA A 203 26.17 -5.27 19.23
N GLN A 204 25.29 -6.14 18.74
CA GLN A 204 25.45 -7.60 18.77
C GLN A 204 26.20 -8.17 17.55
N GLY A 205 26.61 -7.32 16.59
CA GLY A 205 27.27 -7.78 15.36
C GLY A 205 26.35 -8.51 14.37
N HIS A 206 25.04 -8.34 14.50
CA HIS A 206 24.03 -9.05 13.69
C HIS A 206 23.42 -8.19 12.57
N LEU A 207 23.82 -6.92 12.42
CA LEU A 207 23.28 -6.03 11.39
C LEU A 207 24.02 -6.24 10.06
N ALA A 208 23.42 -6.97 9.12
CA ALA A 208 24.06 -7.37 7.86
C ALA A 208 23.61 -6.57 6.60
N GLY A 209 22.76 -5.56 6.74
CA GLY A 209 22.19 -4.78 5.62
C GLY A 209 22.23 -3.26 5.84
N PRO A 210 21.65 -2.45 4.94
CA PRO A 210 21.67 -1.00 5.03
C PRO A 210 20.93 -0.51 6.28
N ARG A 211 21.29 0.68 6.77
CA ARG A 211 20.51 1.34 7.83
C ARG A 211 19.10 1.61 7.34
N MET A 212 18.14 1.58 8.25
CA MET A 212 16.77 1.99 7.95
C MET A 212 16.73 3.43 7.43
N GLN A 213 15.78 3.71 6.54
CA GLN A 213 15.47 5.04 6.04
C GLN A 213 14.06 5.40 6.51
N SER A 214 13.93 6.47 7.30
CA SER A 214 12.63 7.01 7.66
C SER A 214 11.98 7.65 6.44
N VAL A 215 10.72 7.33 6.17
CA VAL A 215 9.92 7.96 5.10
C VAL A 215 8.70 8.65 5.70
N PRO A 216 8.44 9.92 5.33
CA PRO A 216 7.23 10.61 5.78
C PRO A 216 6.01 10.05 5.06
N SER A 217 4.83 10.25 5.64
CA SER A 217 3.57 10.02 4.91
C SER A 217 3.24 11.24 4.04
N VAL A 218 2.84 10.98 2.80
CA VAL A 218 2.52 12.02 1.79
C VAL A 218 1.10 11.83 1.26
N MET A 219 0.51 12.93 0.80
CA MET A 219 -0.76 12.93 0.09
C MET A 219 -0.55 12.64 -1.41
N GLY A 220 -1.60 12.20 -2.11
CA GLY A 220 -1.58 12.03 -3.57
C GLY A 220 -1.17 10.66 -4.06
N ILE A 221 -1.00 9.69 -3.15
CA ILE A 221 -0.95 8.27 -3.51
C ILE A 221 -2.38 7.75 -3.50
N GLU A 222 -2.81 7.15 -4.60
CA GLU A 222 -4.17 6.61 -4.77
C GLU A 222 -4.12 5.09 -4.90
N PRO A 223 -3.87 4.35 -3.80
CA PRO A 223 -3.95 2.90 -3.84
C PRO A 223 -5.40 2.46 -3.92
N HIS A 224 -5.61 1.19 -4.23
CA HIS A 224 -6.94 0.62 -4.32
C HIS A 224 -7.10 -0.50 -3.31
N PHE A 225 -8.34 -0.83 -2.96
CA PHE A 225 -8.61 -2.08 -2.26
C PHE A 225 -9.80 -2.77 -2.90
N GLN A 226 -9.75 -4.10 -2.88
CA GLN A 226 -10.83 -4.93 -3.35
C GLN A 226 -11.81 -5.25 -2.22
N ARG A 227 -13.10 -5.06 -2.48
CA ARG A 227 -14.18 -5.54 -1.61
C ARG A 227 -14.43 -7.03 -1.83
N THR A 228 -15.12 -7.65 -0.88
CA THR A 228 -15.49 -9.07 -0.95
C THR A 228 -16.36 -9.45 -2.15
N ASN A 229 -17.05 -8.49 -2.78
CA ASN A 229 -17.84 -8.68 -3.99
C ASN A 229 -17.01 -8.53 -5.29
N GLY A 230 -15.72 -8.24 -5.19
CA GLY A 230 -14.80 -8.07 -6.31
C GLY A 230 -14.60 -6.63 -6.78
N ASP A 231 -15.37 -5.67 -6.25
CA ASP A 231 -15.27 -4.25 -6.63
C ASP A 231 -13.95 -3.64 -6.15
N ILE A 232 -13.32 -2.86 -7.02
CA ILE A 232 -12.08 -2.13 -6.74
C ILE A 232 -12.45 -0.69 -6.36
N HIS A 233 -12.01 -0.25 -5.18
CA HIS A 233 -12.23 1.10 -4.70
C HIS A 233 -10.91 1.84 -4.53
N SER A 234 -10.80 3.02 -5.14
CA SER A 234 -9.68 3.93 -4.91
C SER A 234 -9.75 4.54 -3.52
N VAL A 235 -8.60 4.58 -2.84
CA VAL A 235 -8.41 5.28 -1.57
C VAL A 235 -7.77 6.62 -1.89
N THR A 236 -8.56 7.69 -1.83
CA THR A 236 -8.09 9.05 -2.07
C THR A 236 -8.09 9.86 -0.79
N GLY A 237 -7.26 10.90 -0.74
CA GLY A 237 -7.24 11.82 0.40
C GLY A 237 -6.74 11.22 1.71
N VAL A 238 -6.00 10.11 1.66
CA VAL A 238 -5.37 9.47 2.82
C VAL A 238 -3.85 9.58 2.67
N PRO A 239 -3.12 10.02 3.70
CA PRO A 239 -1.67 10.04 3.65
C PRO A 239 -1.12 8.62 3.66
N ALA A 240 -0.08 8.35 2.88
CA ALA A 240 0.58 7.05 2.78
C ALA A 240 2.10 7.22 2.81
N PRO A 241 2.88 6.26 3.37
CA PRO A 241 4.33 6.35 3.41
C PRO A 241 4.97 6.60 2.03
N ASP A 242 5.95 7.49 1.95
CA ASP A 242 6.64 7.82 0.70
C ASP A 242 7.65 6.75 0.26
N TYR A 243 7.19 5.53 0.01
CA TYR A 243 8.04 4.45 -0.49
C TYR A 243 8.48 4.65 -1.94
N HIS A 244 7.63 5.28 -2.75
CA HIS A 244 7.88 5.41 -4.18
C HIS A 244 9.11 6.25 -4.52
N THR A 245 9.41 7.30 -3.75
CA THR A 245 10.65 8.09 -3.94
C THR A 245 11.89 7.21 -3.78
N GLY A 246 11.91 6.36 -2.76
CA GLY A 246 13.01 5.42 -2.53
C GLY A 246 13.12 4.35 -3.63
N ILE A 247 12.00 3.77 -4.06
CA ILE A 247 11.97 2.82 -5.18
C ILE A 247 12.49 3.48 -6.46
N ALA A 248 12.03 4.68 -6.79
CA ALA A 248 12.44 5.40 -8.00
C ALA A 248 13.96 5.62 -8.03
N HIS A 249 14.55 6.01 -6.89
CA HIS A 249 16.00 6.18 -6.77
C HIS A 249 16.77 4.86 -7.02
N GLN A 250 16.25 3.72 -6.56
CA GLN A 250 16.85 2.41 -6.85
C GLN A 250 16.68 2.00 -8.31
N ALA A 251 15.49 2.24 -8.89
CA ALA A 251 15.17 1.90 -10.27
C ALA A 251 16.05 2.63 -11.31
N LEU A 252 16.64 3.77 -10.95
CA LEU A 252 17.64 4.44 -11.80
C LEU A 252 18.95 3.65 -11.96
N GLN A 253 19.29 2.83 -10.97
CA GLN A 253 20.57 2.12 -10.90
C GLN A 253 20.47 0.68 -11.42
N GLY A 254 19.29 0.07 -11.33
CA GLY A 254 19.04 -1.29 -11.77
C GLY A 254 17.59 -1.70 -11.55
N ALA A 255 17.21 -2.86 -12.10
CA ALA A 255 15.91 -3.46 -11.78
C ALA A 255 15.89 -3.87 -10.30
N VAL A 256 14.80 -3.56 -9.61
CA VAL A 256 14.67 -3.72 -8.16
C VAL A 256 13.43 -4.54 -7.85
N ASP A 257 13.57 -5.50 -6.95
CA ASP A 257 12.45 -6.23 -6.37
C ASP A 257 12.02 -5.51 -5.09
N VAL A 258 10.73 -5.19 -5.05
CA VAL A 258 10.09 -4.49 -3.94
C VAL A 258 9.25 -5.49 -3.15
N HIS A 259 9.40 -5.47 -1.83
CA HIS A 259 8.62 -6.31 -0.94
C HIS A 259 8.08 -5.49 0.24
N LEU A 260 6.76 -5.50 0.41
CA LEU A 260 6.10 -4.84 1.52
C LEU A 260 5.90 -5.81 2.69
N VAL A 261 6.39 -5.45 3.86
CA VAL A 261 6.18 -6.20 5.10
C VAL A 261 5.04 -5.57 5.88
N LYS A 262 4.03 -6.37 6.23
CA LYS A 262 2.96 -5.97 7.14
C LYS A 262 3.38 -6.29 8.58
N THR A 263 3.09 -5.40 9.52
CA THR A 263 3.28 -5.65 10.95
C THR A 263 1.94 -5.89 11.64
N GLU A 264 1.85 -6.81 12.60
CA GLU A 264 0.56 -7.03 13.28
C GLU A 264 0.06 -5.76 13.97
N PHE A 265 -1.26 -5.58 14.03
CA PHE A 265 -1.85 -4.59 14.91
C PHE A 265 -1.97 -5.18 16.32
N PRO A 266 -1.90 -4.36 17.38
CA PRO A 266 -2.43 -4.77 18.67
C PRO A 266 -3.87 -5.25 18.46
N ARG A 267 -4.19 -6.49 18.86
CA ARG A 267 -5.58 -6.95 18.85
C ARG A 267 -6.34 -6.11 19.89
N PRO A 268 -7.57 -5.66 19.62
CA PRO A 268 -8.34 -4.83 20.54
C PRO A 268 -8.81 -5.54 21.84
N HIS A 269 -8.14 -6.61 22.29
CA HIS A 269 -8.51 -7.37 23.49
C HIS A 269 -7.34 -7.81 24.39
N ASP A 270 -6.16 -7.21 24.25
CA ASP A 270 -5.04 -7.44 25.19
C ASP A 270 -4.76 -6.19 26.06
N GLU A 271 -5.81 -5.68 26.71
CA GLU A 271 -5.73 -4.83 27.93
C GLU A 271 -6.39 -5.53 29.12
#